data_AF-A0A8T3PZY9-F1
#
_entry.id   AF-A0A8T3PZY9-F1
#
_cell.length_a   1.000
_cell.length_b   1.000
_cell.length_c   1.000
_cell.angle_alpha   90.00
_cell.angle_beta   90.00
_cell.angle_gamma   90.00
#
_symmetry.space_group_name_H-M   'P 1'
#
loop_
_entity.id
_entity.type
_entity.pdbx_description
1 polymer ?
#
loop_
_entity_poly.entity_id
_entity_poly.type
_entity_poly.pdbx_seq_one_letter_code
_entity_poly.pdbx_strand_id
1 'polypeptide(L)' 'MRPVPPYRFERLGVVMAPDLDDPREAWGVLNPATAAREGQVFLFPRLVAEGNVSRIGRARIVFD' A
#
# COMPACT_ATOMS: atom_id res chain seq x y z
N MET A 1 -11.66 -8.24 -28.44
CA MET A 1 -11.96 -8.61 -27.04
C MET A 1 -10.68 -9.15 -26.41
N ARG A 2 -10.28 -8.71 -25.21
CA ARG A 2 -9.07 -9.27 -24.56
C ARG A 2 -9.35 -10.73 -24.14
N PRO A 3 -8.38 -11.65 -24.29
CA PRO A 3 -8.55 -13.03 -23.83
C PRO A 3 -8.82 -13.05 -22.32
N VAL A 4 -9.71 -13.93 -21.88
CA VAL A 4 -9.88 -14.20 -20.45
C VAL A 4 -8.60 -14.87 -19.95
N PRO A 5 -7.92 -14.34 -18.91
CA PRO A 5 -6.71 -14.98 -18.38
C PRO A 5 -7.00 -16.40 -17.88
N PRO A 6 -6.03 -17.33 -17.93
CA PRO A 6 -6.20 -18.70 -17.45
C PRO A 6 -6.22 -18.81 -15.91
N TYR A 7 -6.43 -17.69 -15.21
CA TYR A 7 -6.45 -17.59 -13.76
C TYR A 7 -7.55 -16.62 -13.32
N ARG A 8 -8.06 -16.83 -12.11
CA ARG A 8 -9.04 -15.96 -11.46
C ARG A 8 -8.34 -15.08 -10.44
N PHE A 9 -8.63 -13.78 -10.45
CA PHE A 9 -8.25 -12.90 -9.36
C PHE A 9 -9.25 -12.99 -8.22
N GLU A 10 -8.74 -13.08 -7.01
CA GLU A 10 -9.53 -12.95 -5.78
C GLU A 10 -9.05 -11.74 -5.00
N ARG A 11 -9.98 -10.87 -4.60
CA ARG A 11 -9.65 -9.73 -3.76
C ARG A 11 -9.56 -10.20 -2.33
N LEU A 12 -8.33 -10.29 -1.81
CA LEU A 12 -8.10 -10.73 -0.43
C LEU A 12 -8.51 -9.67 0.61
N GLY A 13 -8.38 -8.38 0.30
CA GLY A 13 -8.75 -7.34 1.25
C GLY A 13 -8.12 -5.99 0.98
N VAL A 14 -8.12 -5.15 2.01
CA VAL A 14 -7.41 -3.86 2.06
C VAL A 14 -6.11 -4.09 2.81
N VAL A 15 -4.97 -3.80 2.18
CA VAL A 15 -3.64 -4.05 2.76
C VAL A 15 -3.14 -2.89 3.65
N MET A 16 -3.72 -1.71 3.51
CA MET A 16 -3.43 -0.54 4.34
C MET A 16 -4.58 0.48 4.29
N ALA A 17 -4.75 1.22 5.38
CA ALA A 17 -5.63 2.37 5.50
C ALA A 17 -4.83 3.53 6.11
N PRO A 18 -5.20 4.79 5.88
CA PRO A 18 -4.49 5.92 6.48
C PRO A 18 -4.67 5.92 8.00
N ASP A 19 -3.61 6.30 8.72
CA ASP A 19 -3.70 6.68 10.12
C ASP A 19 -4.33 8.09 10.21
N LEU A 20 -5.52 8.16 10.84
CA LEU A 20 -6.28 9.41 10.94
C LEU A 20 -5.63 10.42 11.91
N ASP A 21 -4.74 9.95 12.78
CA ASP A 21 -3.99 10.80 13.71
C ASP A 21 -2.65 11.27 13.11
N ASP A 22 -2.26 10.75 11.93
CA ASP A 22 -1.05 11.17 11.23
C ASP A 22 -1.36 12.22 10.15
N PRO A 23 -0.98 13.50 10.34
CA PRO A 23 -1.22 14.55 9.34
C PRO A 23 -0.49 14.30 8.01
N ARG A 24 0.48 13.38 7.96
CA ARG A 24 1.18 12.99 6.73
C ARG A 24 0.30 12.12 5.82
N GLU A 25 -0.77 11.55 6.36
CA GLU A 25 -1.69 10.64 5.68
C GLU A 25 -3.09 11.23 5.52
N ALA A 26 -3.28 12.52 5.84
CA ALA A 26 -4.57 13.20 5.89
C ALA A 26 -5.41 13.06 4.60
N TRP A 27 -4.78 12.96 3.44
CA TRP A 27 -5.43 12.77 2.14
C TRP A 27 -5.27 11.34 1.60
N GLY A 28 -4.83 10.42 2.45
CA GLY A 28 -4.78 8.99 2.21
C GLY A 28 -3.39 8.45 1.92
N VAL A 29 -3.40 7.14 1.69
CA VAL A 29 -2.24 6.30 1.36
C VAL A 29 -2.55 5.52 0.09
N LEU A 30 -1.62 5.48 -0.86
CA LEU A 30 -1.89 4.89 -2.16
C LEU A 30 -0.62 4.43 -2.89
N ASN A 31 -0.83 3.62 -3.94
CA ASN A 31 0.18 3.13 -4.88
C ASN A 31 1.47 2.59 -4.23
N PRO A 32 1.38 1.59 -3.32
CA PRO A 32 2.56 1.06 -2.68
C PRO A 32 3.45 0.30 -3.66
N ALA A 33 4.76 0.51 -3.56
CA ALA A 33 5.75 -0.44 -4.05
C ALA A 33 5.97 -1.53 -2.99
N THR A 34 6.51 -2.69 -3.41
CA THR A 34 6.79 -3.82 -2.52
C THR A 34 8.24 -4.27 -2.69
N ALA A 35 8.92 -4.56 -1.58
CA ALA A 35 10.21 -5.24 -1.60
C ALA A 35 10.29 -6.31 -0.52
N ALA A 36 11.06 -7.37 -0.79
CA ALA A 36 11.34 -8.42 0.17
C ALA A 36 12.85 -8.44 0.49
N ARG A 37 13.19 -8.57 1.78
CA ARG A 37 14.57 -8.70 2.24
C ARG A 37 14.62 -9.50 3.52
N GLU A 38 15.52 -10.48 3.60
CA GLU A 38 15.81 -11.25 4.83
C GLU A 38 14.53 -11.88 5.44
N GLY A 39 13.66 -12.44 4.60
CA GLY A 39 12.41 -13.08 5.03
C GLY A 39 11.29 -12.09 5.42
N GLN A 40 11.51 -10.79 5.29
CA GLN A 40 10.51 -9.76 5.56
C GLN A 40 10.01 -9.14 4.26
N VAL A 41 8.71 -8.82 4.22
CA VAL A 41 8.09 -8.07 3.13
C VAL A 41 7.73 -6.68 3.63
N PHE A 42 8.08 -5.67 2.83
CA PHE A 42 7.80 -4.27 3.12
C PHE A 42 6.95 -3.64 2.01
N LEU A 43 6.01 -2.80 2.42
CA LEU A 43 5.30 -1.87 1.56
C LEU A 43 5.93 -0.49 1.67
N PHE A 44 6.03 0.20 0.54
CA PHE A 44 6.50 1.57 0.41
C PHE A 44 5.38 2.43 -0.20
N PRO A 45 4.37 2.83 0.61
CA PRO A 45 3.25 3.62 0.13
C PRO A 45 3.63 5.08 -0.13
N ARG A 46 2.87 5.73 -1.01
CA ARG A 46 2.79 7.19 -1.04
C ARG A 46 1.84 7.64 0.07
N LEU A 47 2.35 8.44 1.00
CA LEU A 47 1.57 9.16 2.00
C LEU A 47 1.24 10.55 1.45
N VAL A 48 -0.03 10.96 1.51
CA VAL A 48 -0.48 12.25 0.98
C VAL A 48 -0.95 13.13 2.14
N ALA A 49 -0.14 14.14 2.45
CA ALA A 49 -0.49 15.15 3.43
C ALA A 49 -1.37 16.25 2.79
N GLU A 50 -1.92 17.13 3.62
CA GLU A 50 -2.60 18.34 3.15
C GLU A 50 -1.74 19.15 2.17
N GLY A 51 -2.39 19.76 1.18
CA GLY A 51 -1.70 20.46 0.09
C GLY A 51 -1.04 19.51 -0.91
N ASN A 52 -1.41 18.22 -0.93
CA ASN A 52 -0.89 17.19 -1.82
C ASN A 52 0.63 16.92 -1.66
N VAL A 53 1.18 17.22 -0.48
CA VAL A 53 2.61 17.01 -0.21
C VAL A 53 2.87 15.52 0.02
N SER A 54 3.71 14.94 -0.82
CA SER A 54 3.93 13.50 -0.88
C SER A 54 5.18 13.06 -0.12
N ARG A 55 5.10 11.91 0.56
CA ARG A 55 6.23 11.23 1.20
C ARG A 55 6.17 9.73 0.92
N ILE A 56 7.31 9.05 0.99
CA ILE A 56 7.37 7.59 0.94
C ILE A 56 7.35 7.06 2.37
N GLY A 57 6.31 6.30 2.71
CA GLY A 57 6.22 5.55 3.95
C GLY A 57 6.99 4.23 3.85
N ARG A 58 7.17 3.56 4.99
CA ARG A 58 7.67 2.18 5.04
C ARG A 58 6.88 1.40 6.08
N ALA A 59 6.14 0.38 5.63
CA ALA A 59 5.38 -0.52 6.50
C ALA A 59 5.87 -1.95 6.31
N ARG A 60 6.09 -2.69 7.41
CA ARG A 60 6.38 -4.13 7.35
C ARG A 60 5.06 -4.88 7.29
N ILE A 61 4.93 -5.83 6.38
CA ILE A 61 3.78 -6.73 6.35
C ILE A 61 3.93 -7.74 7.50
N VAL A 62 2.88 -7.86 8.31
CA VAL A 62 2.76 -8.85 9.38
C VAL A 62 1.59 -9.76 9.01
N PHE A 63 1.81 -11.07 9.07
CA PHE A 63 0.81 -12.11 8.83
C PHE A 63 1.04 -13.24 9.83
N ASP A 64 -0.02 -13.98 10.15
CA ASP A 64 0.02 -15.19 10.99
C ASP A 64 0.42 -16.43 10.18
#